data_AF-A0A661LDN5-F1
#
_entry.id   AF-A0A661LDN5-F1
#
_cell.length_a   1.000
_cell.length_b   1.000
_cell.length_c   1.000
_cell.angle_alpha   90.00
_cell.angle_beta   90.00
_cell.angle_gamma   90.00
#
_symmetry.space_group_name_H-M   'P 1'
#
loop_
_entity.id
_entity.type
_entity.pdbx_description
1 polymer ?
#
loop_
_entity_poly.entity_id
_entity_poly.type
_entity_poly.pdbx_seq_one_letter_code
_entity_poly.pdbx_strand_id
1 'polypeptide(L)'
;MGNRNQQTALVFLGTGAAWGLPELNCPCAICRDMRAKGERRRRTALLLQGQANLLVDCGPDILAQLEESGVSHLDAVLITHEHGDHYIGLDEL
;
A
#
# COMPACT_ATOMS: atom_id res chain seq x y z
N MET A 1 5.00 27.94 19.85
CA MET A 1 5.33 26.65 20.50
C MET A 1 5.42 25.58 19.41
N GLY A 2 6.58 25.43 18.77
CA GLY A 2 6.78 24.43 17.71
C GLY A 2 7.56 23.25 18.29
N ASN A 3 6.89 22.12 18.51
CA ASN A 3 7.55 20.91 19.01
C ASN A 3 8.32 20.24 17.85
N ARG A 4 9.64 20.44 17.80
CA ARG A 4 10.56 19.99 16.73
C ARG A 4 10.92 18.50 16.80
N ASN A 5 9.99 17.63 17.20
CA ASN A 5 10.25 16.21 17.32
C ASN A 5 9.12 15.33 16.78
N GLN A 6 8.46 15.75 15.70
CA GLN A 6 7.51 14.89 15.00
C GLN A 6 8.26 13.99 14.03
N GLN A 7 8.61 12.80 14.49
CA GLN A 7 9.21 11.77 13.68
C GLN A 7 8.20 11.31 12.63
N THR A 8 8.55 11.46 11.35
CA THR A 8 7.74 10.92 10.25
C THR A 8 8.10 9.45 10.06
N ALA A 9 7.08 8.59 10.07
CA ALA A 9 7.22 7.18 9.72
C ALA A 9 6.83 6.97 8.25
N LEU A 10 7.61 6.18 7.52
CA LEU A 10 7.27 5.70 6.19
C LEU A 10 6.88 4.23 6.31
N VAL A 11 5.65 3.91 5.94
CA VAL A 11 5.08 2.57 6.01
C VAL A 11 4.84 2.07 4.58
N PHE A 12 5.39 0.90 4.28
CA PHE A 12 5.09 0.19 3.03
C PHE A 12 3.79 -0.58 3.20
N LEU A 13 2.70 -0.07 2.65
CA LEU A 13 1.40 -0.74 2.63
C LEU A 13 1.37 -1.89 1.62
N GLY A 14 2.14 -1.76 0.55
CA GLY A 14 2.36 -2.82 -0.43
C GLY A 14 3.65 -2.60 -1.20
N THR A 15 4.21 -3.71 -1.70
CA THR A 15 5.50 -3.76 -2.40
C THR A 15 5.46 -4.68 -3.62
N GLY A 16 4.26 -5.02 -4.09
CA GLY A 16 4.03 -5.81 -5.28
C GLY A 16 4.02 -4.97 -6.55
N ALA A 17 3.97 -5.65 -7.69
CA ALA A 17 3.81 -5.04 -9.00
C ALA A 17 2.36 -4.53 -9.21
N ALA A 18 1.98 -4.21 -10.45
CA ALA A 18 0.61 -3.81 -10.81
C ALA A 18 -0.47 -4.85 -10.47
N TRP A 19 -0.05 -6.10 -10.27
CA TRP A 19 -0.88 -7.18 -9.72
C TRP A 19 -0.25 -7.75 -8.46
N GLY A 20 -1.08 -8.37 -7.64
CA GLY A 20 -0.63 -9.05 -6.44
C GLY A 20 0.23 -10.27 -6.75
N LEU A 21 1.17 -10.58 -5.86
CA LEU A 21 1.96 -11.80 -5.87
C LEU A 21 1.53 -12.72 -4.71
N PRO A 22 1.48 -14.05 -4.89
CA PRO A 22 1.73 -14.79 -6.12
C PRO A 22 0.68 -14.51 -7.21
N GLU A 23 1.11 -14.50 -8.47
CA GLU A 23 0.21 -14.37 -9.61
C GLU A 23 -0.76 -15.56 -9.73
N LEU A 24 -1.95 -15.30 -10.26
CA LEU A 24 -2.92 -16.34 -10.56
C LEU A 24 -2.32 -17.34 -11.56
N ASN A 25 -2.30 -18.62 -11.20
CA ASN A 25 -1.80 -19.72 -12.04
C ASN A 25 -0.33 -19.63 -12.51
N CYS A 26 0.47 -18.68 -12.02
CA CYS A 26 1.87 -18.59 -12.41
C CYS A 26 2.70 -19.74 -11.80
N PRO A 27 3.37 -20.58 -12.61
CA PRO A 27 4.13 -21.72 -12.10
C PRO A 27 5.58 -21.37 -11.78
N CYS A 28 6.02 -20.11 -11.86
CA CYS A 28 7.43 -19.75 -11.67
C CYS A 28 7.95 -20.10 -10.26
N ALA A 29 9.28 -20.22 -10.12
CA ALA A 29 9.89 -20.60 -8.85
C ALA A 29 9.48 -19.70 -7.68
N ILE A 30 9.39 -18.38 -7.90
CA ILE A 30 9.02 -17.39 -6.89
C ILE A 30 7.56 -17.58 -6.44
N CYS A 31 6.62 -17.69 -7.39
CA CYS A 31 5.21 -17.86 -7.05
C CYS A 31 4.95 -19.21 -6.35
N ARG A 32 5.66 -20.28 -6.71
CA ARG A 32 5.56 -21.56 -6.00
C ARG A 32 6.08 -21.45 -4.56
N ASP A 33 7.23 -20.83 -4.36
CA ASP A 33 7.82 -20.65 -3.03
C ASP A 33 6.95 -19.78 -2.12
N MET A 34 6.48 -18.63 -2.63
CA MET A 34 5.56 -17.77 -1.88
C MET A 34 4.25 -18.50 -1.52
N ARG A 35 3.66 -19.28 -2.43
CA ARG A 35 2.48 -20.11 -2.12
C ARG A 35 2.79 -21.14 -1.02
N ALA A 36 3.93 -21.81 -1.08
CA ALA A 36 4.34 -22.79 -0.08
C ALA A 36 4.54 -22.15 1.31
N LYS A 37 5.01 -20.90 1.36
CA LYS A 37 5.19 -20.12 2.61
C LYS A 37 3.92 -19.38 3.07
N GLY A 38 2.88 -19.33 2.24
CA GLY A 38 1.69 -18.50 2.49
C GLY A 38 1.96 -16.99 2.36
N GLU A 39 3.05 -16.58 1.72
CA GLU A 39 3.40 -15.17 1.52
C GLU A 39 2.57 -14.53 0.40
N ARG A 40 2.23 -13.25 0.57
CA ARG A 40 1.58 -12.43 -0.44
C ARG A 40 2.17 -11.02 -0.47
N ARG A 41 2.16 -10.38 -1.65
CA ARG A 41 2.45 -8.96 -1.82
C ARG A 41 1.28 -8.29 -2.52
N ARG A 42 0.75 -7.23 -1.90
CA ARG A 42 -0.28 -6.33 -2.47
C ARG A 42 0.36 -5.29 -3.39
N ARG A 43 -0.45 -4.64 -4.23
CA ARG A 43 0.00 -3.54 -5.12
C ARG A 43 0.69 -2.46 -4.31
N THR A 44 1.62 -1.76 -4.94
CA THR A 44 2.41 -0.72 -4.29
C THR A 44 1.52 0.41 -3.76
N ALA A 45 1.70 0.73 -2.49
CA ALA A 45 1.14 1.91 -1.82
C ALA A 45 2.03 2.24 -0.62
N LEU A 46 2.14 3.53 -0.28
CA LEU A 46 2.93 4.01 0.86
C LEU A 46 2.08 4.91 1.74
N LEU A 47 2.32 4.84 3.05
CA LEU A 47 1.74 5.77 4.01
C LEU A 47 2.86 6.53 4.72
N LEU A 48 2.83 7.85 4.63
CA LEU A 48 3.65 8.73 5.46
C LEU A 48 2.82 9.15 6.67
N GLN A 49 3.23 8.74 7.87
CA GLN A 49 2.56 9.08 9.12
C GLN A 49 3.40 10.09 9.89
N GLY A 50 2.79 11.19 10.33
CA GLY A 50 3.48 12.25 11.05
C GLY A 50 2.54 13.38 11.42
N GLN A 51 2.94 14.63 11.13
CA GLN A 51 2.08 15.79 11.34
C GLN A 51 0.80 15.72 10.50
N ALA A 52 0.88 15.09 9.33
CA ALA A 52 -0.23 14.75 8.46
C ALA A 52 -0.01 13.34 7.91
N ASN A 53 -1.09 12.59 7.75
CA ASN A 53 -1.11 11.28 7.12
C ASN A 53 -1.32 11.44 5.61
N LEU A 54 -0.28 11.15 4.84
CA LEU A 54 -0.32 11.17 3.38
C LEU A 54 -0.31 9.73 2.85
N LEU A 55 -1.38 9.37 2.15
CA LEU A 55 -1.40 8.15 1.33
C LEU A 55 -0.77 8.47 -0.02
N VAL A 56 0.21 7.67 -0.44
CA VAL A 56 0.78 7.69 -1.79
C VAL A 56 0.29 6.46 -2.53
N ASP A 57 -0.45 6.71 -3.61
CA ASP A 57 -1.24 5.76 -4.39
C ASP A 57 -2.37 5.07 -3.62
N CYS A 58 -3.49 4.88 -4.31
CA CYS A 58 -4.73 4.31 -3.80
C CYS A 58 -5.20 3.20 -4.74
N GLY A 59 -4.47 2.09 -4.74
CA GLY A 59 -4.74 0.93 -5.57
C GLY A 59 -5.91 0.06 -5.09
N PRO A 60 -6.24 -1.02 -5.82
CA PRO A 60 -7.38 -1.90 -5.50
C PRO A 60 -7.27 -2.61 -4.14
N ASP A 61 -6.07 -2.69 -3.57
CA ASP A 61 -5.84 -3.38 -2.29
C ASP A 61 -5.98 -2.42 -1.08
N ILE A 62 -6.36 -1.15 -1.30
CA ILE A 62 -6.22 -0.08 -0.30
C ILE A 62 -7.00 -0.31 0.99
N LEU A 63 -8.21 -0.87 0.90
CA LEU A 63 -9.05 -1.11 2.09
C LEU A 63 -8.31 -1.99 3.11
N ALA A 64 -7.83 -3.16 2.67
CA ALA A 64 -7.07 -4.07 3.52
C ALA A 64 -5.72 -3.48 3.95
N GLN A 65 -5.10 -2.67 3.11
CA GLN A 65 -3.83 -1.99 3.42
C GLN A 65 -3.98 -0.96 4.56
N LEU A 66 -5.02 -0.14 4.51
CA LEU A 66 -5.29 0.86 5.54
C LEU A 66 -5.72 0.19 6.85
N GLU A 67 -6.59 -0.83 6.80
CA GLU A 67 -6.98 -1.63 7.97
C GLU A 67 -5.76 -2.21 8.71
N GLU A 68 -4.82 -2.82 7.98
CA GLU A 68 -3.62 -3.42 8.58
C GLU A 68 -2.63 -2.38 9.12
N SER A 69 -2.58 -1.19 8.53
CA SER A 69 -1.71 -0.10 9.00
C SER A 69 -2.19 0.55 10.31
N GLY A 70 -3.46 0.35 10.68
CA GLY A 70 -4.07 0.98 11.87
C GLY A 70 -4.20 2.50 11.78
N VAL A 71 -4.12 3.09 10.58
CA VAL A 71 -4.31 4.53 10.39
C VAL A 71 -5.79 4.89 10.59
N SER A 72 -6.06 5.94 11.37
CA SER A 72 -7.43 6.35 11.71
C SER A 72 -8.04 7.37 10.75
N HIS A 73 -7.21 8.09 10.01
CA HIS A 73 -7.62 9.11 9.03
C HIS A 73 -6.47 9.44 8.07
N LEU A 74 -6.83 9.91 6.87
CA LEU A 74 -5.90 10.44 5.88
C LEU A 74 -6.15 11.94 5.72
N ASP A 75 -5.10 12.74 5.65
CA ASP A 75 -5.20 14.18 5.38
C ASP A 75 -5.18 14.49 3.89
N ALA A 76 -4.48 13.66 3.12
CA ALA A 76 -4.37 13.80 1.67
C ALA A 76 -4.03 12.46 1.00
N VAL A 77 -4.31 12.42 -0.31
CA VAL A 77 -3.90 11.34 -1.21
C VAL A 77 -3.07 11.95 -2.34
N LEU A 78 -1.91 11.37 -2.60
CA LEU A 78 -1.05 11.69 -3.74
C LEU A 78 -1.05 10.51 -4.70
N ILE A 79 -1.57 10.71 -5.91
CA ILE A 79 -1.52 9.71 -6.99
C ILE A 79 -0.28 9.99 -7.84
N THR A 80 0.57 8.99 -8.03
CA THR A 80 1.81 9.12 -8.79
C THR A 80 1.58 9.20 -10.29
N HIS A 81 0.68 8.36 -10.83
CA HIS A 81 0.30 8.30 -12.24
C HIS A 81 -1.02 7.53 -12.46
N GLU A 82 -1.51 7.52 -13.70
CA GLU A 82 -2.86 7.09 -14.09
C GLU A 82 -3.01 5.60 -14.45
N HIS A 83 -2.21 4.72 -13.86
CA HIS A 83 -2.45 3.27 -13.99
C HIS A 83 -3.33 2.75 -12.85
N GLY A 84 -4.23 1.81 -13.17
CA GLY A 84 -5.30 1.40 -12.26
C GLY A 84 -4.84 0.84 -10.92
N ASP A 85 -3.68 0.19 -10.88
CA ASP A 85 -3.03 -0.29 -9.66
C ASP A 85 -2.65 0.81 -8.67
N HIS A 86 -2.69 2.08 -9.10
CA HIS A 86 -2.37 3.25 -8.28
C HIS A 86 -3.56 4.14 -7.94
N TYR A 87 -4.74 3.99 -8.57
CA TYR A 87 -5.86 4.92 -8.32
C TYR A 87 -7.26 4.30 -8.25
N ILE A 88 -7.48 3.05 -8.70
CA ILE A 88 -8.88 2.55 -8.77
C ILE A 88 -9.52 2.31 -7.40
N GLY A 89 -8.71 2.27 -6.33
CA GLY A 89 -9.20 2.14 -4.96
C GLY A 89 -9.75 3.44 -4.36
N LEU A 90 -9.71 4.56 -5.10
CA LEU A 90 -10.18 5.85 -4.59
C LEU A 90 -11.66 5.86 -4.17
N ASP A 91 -12.50 4.99 -4.75
CA ASP A 91 -13.92 4.87 -4.37
C ASP A 91 -14.12 4.20 -3.00
N GLU A 92 -13.07 3.60 -2.43
CA GLU A 92 -13.08 2.92 -1.13
C GLU A 92 -12.69 3.84 0.05
N LEU A 93 -12.32 5.11 -0.21
CA LEU A 93 -11.94 6.11 0.81
C LEU A 93 -13.13 6.93 1.30
#